data_AF-A0AA42NU74-F1
#
_entry.id   AF-A0AA42NU74-F1
#
_cell.length_a   1.000
_cell.length_b   1.000
_cell.length_c   1.000
_cell.angle_alpha   90.00
_cell.angle_beta   90.00
_cell.angle_gamma   90.00
#
_symmetry.space_group_name_H-M   'P 1'
#
loop_
_entity.id
_entity.type
_entity.pdbx_description
1 polymer ?
#
loop_
_entity_poly.entity_id
_entity_poly.type
_entity_poly.pdbx_seq_one_letter_code
_entity_poly.pdbx_strand_id
1 'polypeptide(L)'
;MNSKFINDQIEIQKDLHNQIRELKTALSGTNAALREQQQINQELQEKLLGVDYVMVPKSELEACYLDESEGMYLTDADFLADIDIGEAVEVERQYYWKTTPLFAAITWDEPNNDVGYYEFYDTQEEAEKAAAHCKAMVEAARGGNEKE
;
A
#
# COMPACT_ATOMS: atom_id res chain seq x y z
N MET A 1 -77.90 -16.11 7.75
CA MET A 1 -76.78 -15.20 8.08
C MET A 1 -75.57 -15.90 8.72
N ASN A 2 -75.72 -16.99 9.48
CA ASN A 2 -74.58 -17.64 10.18
C ASN A 2 -73.51 -18.33 9.30
N SER A 3 -73.86 -18.88 8.14
CA SER A 3 -72.91 -19.66 7.34
C SER A 3 -71.77 -18.82 6.75
N LYS A 4 -72.03 -17.55 6.40
CA LYS A 4 -71.00 -16.64 5.87
C LYS A 4 -69.96 -16.30 6.94
N PHE A 5 -70.43 -15.93 8.13
CA PHE A 5 -69.56 -15.62 9.27
C PHE A 5 -68.66 -16.81 9.68
N ILE A 6 -69.20 -18.03 9.65
CA ILE A 6 -68.43 -19.25 9.94
C ILE A 6 -67.35 -19.49 8.88
N ASN A 7 -67.67 -19.31 7.59
CA ASN A 7 -66.68 -19.46 6.52
C ASN A 7 -65.57 -18.39 6.63
N ASP A 8 -65.93 -17.14 6.90
CA ASP A 8 -64.96 -16.05 7.07
C ASP A 8 -64.01 -16.36 8.25
N GLN A 9 -64.51 -16.89 9.38
CA GLN A 9 -63.66 -17.31 10.50
C GLN A 9 -62.70 -18.46 10.14
N ILE A 10 -63.16 -19.44 9.36
CA ILE A 10 -62.32 -20.56 8.92
C ILE A 10 -61.19 -20.07 8.01
N GLU A 11 -61.49 -19.13 7.12
CA GLU A 11 -60.51 -18.54 6.20
C GLU A 11 -59.45 -17.75 6.95
N ILE A 12 -59.86 -16.92 7.92
CA ILE A 12 -58.95 -16.19 8.83
C ILE A 12 -58.06 -17.16 9.60
N GLN A 13 -58.61 -18.26 10.14
CA GLN A 13 -57.81 -19.23 10.87
C GLN A 13 -56.79 -19.94 9.98
N LYS A 14 -57.12 -20.26 8.73
CA LYS A 14 -56.17 -20.86 7.78
C LYS A 14 -55.04 -19.91 7.44
N ASP A 15 -55.37 -18.64 7.21
CA ASP A 15 -54.36 -17.62 6.89
C ASP A 15 -53.39 -17.42 8.06
N LEU A 16 -53.92 -17.32 9.29
CA LEU A 16 -53.09 -17.21 10.50
C LEU A 16 -52.14 -18.40 10.66
N HIS A 17 -52.61 -19.62 10.40
CA HIS A 17 -51.78 -20.82 10.46
C HIS A 17 -50.70 -20.86 9.38
N ASN A 18 -50.98 -20.33 8.18
CA ASN A 18 -49.99 -20.21 7.12
C ASN A 18 -48.92 -19.18 7.51
N GLN A 19 -49.32 -18.00 7.97
CA GLN A 19 -48.38 -16.96 8.43
C GLN A 19 -47.48 -17.46 9.57
N ILE A 20 -48.04 -18.18 10.56
CA ILE A 20 -47.26 -18.77 11.66
C ILE A 20 -46.23 -19.78 11.12
N ARG A 21 -46.59 -20.55 10.09
CA ARG A 21 -45.69 -21.52 9.48
C ARG A 21 -44.54 -20.83 8.76
N GLU A 22 -44.85 -19.80 7.97
CA GLU A 22 -43.87 -19.01 7.25
C GLU A 22 -42.89 -18.32 8.20
N LEU A 23 -43.41 -17.69 9.27
CA LEU A 23 -42.60 -17.06 10.31
C LEU A 23 -41.67 -18.05 11.00
N LYS A 24 -42.15 -19.28 11.30
CA LYS A 24 -41.30 -20.33 11.88
C LYS A 24 -40.19 -20.76 10.94
N THR A 25 -40.48 -20.92 9.65
CA THR A 25 -39.49 -21.29 8.64
C THR A 25 -38.44 -20.17 8.47
N ALA A 26 -38.88 -18.92 8.36
CA ALA A 26 -38.00 -17.76 8.27
C ALA A 26 -37.09 -17.65 9.50
N LEU A 27 -37.66 -17.76 10.71
CA LEU A 27 -36.91 -17.71 11.97
C LEU A 27 -35.87 -18.85 12.06
N SER A 28 -36.23 -20.05 11.60
CA SER A 28 -35.30 -21.19 11.54
C SER A 28 -34.13 -20.89 10.60
N GLY A 29 -34.40 -20.31 9.42
CA GLY A 29 -33.37 -19.91 8.46
C GLY A 29 -32.45 -18.82 9.03
N THR A 30 -33.01 -17.78 9.64
CA THR A 30 -32.22 -16.71 10.28
C THR A 30 -31.34 -17.25 11.41
N ASN A 31 -31.84 -18.18 12.22
CA ASN A 31 -31.06 -18.79 13.29
C ASN A 31 -29.93 -19.68 12.76
N ALA A 32 -30.11 -20.34 11.61
CA ALA A 32 -29.03 -21.10 10.96
C ALA A 32 -27.92 -20.16 10.48
N ALA A 33 -28.29 -19.08 9.75
CA ALA A 33 -27.34 -18.08 9.27
C ALA A 33 -26.59 -17.39 10.42
N LEU A 34 -27.27 -17.11 11.54
CA LEU A 34 -26.62 -16.50 12.71
C LEU A 34 -25.56 -17.44 13.33
N ARG A 35 -25.82 -18.74 13.38
CA ARG A 35 -24.85 -19.72 13.89
C ARG A 35 -23.62 -19.82 12.97
N GLU A 36 -23.82 -19.84 11.66
CA GLU A 36 -22.72 -19.81 10.69
C GLU A 36 -21.87 -18.56 10.85
N GLN A 37 -22.50 -17.38 10.99
CA GLN A 37 -21.77 -16.14 11.23
C GLN A 37 -21.00 -16.15 12.56
N GLN A 38 -21.56 -16.72 13.61
CA GLN A 38 -20.88 -16.86 14.90
C GLN A 38 -19.64 -17.74 14.79
N GLN A 39 -19.71 -18.82 14.03
CA GLN A 39 -18.59 -19.73 13.80
C GLN A 39 -17.47 -19.03 13.01
N ILE A 40 -17.81 -18.30 11.94
CA ILE A 40 -16.84 -17.50 11.17
C ILE A 40 -16.15 -16.48 12.08
N ASN A 41 -16.89 -15.80 12.95
CA ASN A 41 -16.32 -14.82 13.86
C ASN A 41 -15.37 -15.47 14.87
N GLN A 42 -15.68 -16.66 15.38
CA GLN A 42 -14.80 -17.41 16.27
C GLN A 42 -13.51 -17.83 15.56
N GLU A 43 -13.61 -18.37 14.33
CA GLU A 43 -12.44 -18.74 13.54
C GLU A 43 -11.55 -17.53 13.23
N LEU A 44 -12.14 -16.37 12.94
CA LEU A 44 -11.41 -15.12 12.74
C LEU A 44 -10.72 -14.66 14.03
N GLN A 45 -11.39 -14.77 15.19
CA GLN A 45 -10.79 -14.45 16.47
C GLN A 45 -9.62 -15.37 16.81
N GLU A 46 -9.74 -16.69 16.59
CA GLU A 46 -8.65 -17.63 16.76
C GLU A 46 -7.48 -17.33 15.83
N LYS A 47 -7.77 -17.02 14.55
CA LYS A 47 -6.73 -16.59 13.60
C LYS A 47 -6.07 -15.29 14.05
N LEU A 48 -6.82 -14.31 14.57
CA LEU A 48 -6.27 -13.04 15.00
C LEU A 48 -5.43 -13.15 16.29
N LEU A 49 -5.83 -14.03 17.21
CA LEU A 49 -5.15 -14.27 18.49
C LEU A 49 -4.02 -15.30 18.38
N GLY A 50 -4.00 -16.10 17.30
CA GLY A 50 -3.01 -17.15 17.06
C GLY A 50 -1.75 -16.68 16.32
N VAL A 51 -1.72 -15.44 15.83
CA VAL A 51 -0.51 -14.84 15.24
C VAL A 51 -0.09 -13.67 16.11
N ASP A 52 1.13 -13.71 16.63
CA ASP A 52 1.73 -12.57 17.33
C ASP A 52 1.98 -11.45 16.32
N TYR A 53 1.08 -10.48 16.25
CA TYR A 53 1.30 -9.26 15.48
C TYR A 53 2.15 -8.29 16.29
N VAL A 54 3.30 -7.91 15.76
CA VAL A 54 4.10 -6.82 16.33
C VAL A 54 3.62 -5.52 15.69
N MET A 55 3.01 -4.66 16.49
CA MET A 55 2.76 -3.28 16.09
C MET A 55 4.09 -2.52 16.17
N VAL A 56 4.62 -2.13 15.01
CA VAL A 56 5.82 -1.31 14.92
C VAL A 56 5.40 0.16 14.75
N PRO A 57 5.86 1.08 15.60
CA PRO A 57 5.62 2.51 15.42
C PRO A 57 6.07 2.98 14.04
N LYS A 58 5.29 3.86 13.41
CA LYS A 58 5.63 4.41 12.08
C LYS A 58 7.03 5.05 12.03
N SER A 59 7.49 5.62 13.15
CA SER A 59 8.82 6.24 13.28
C SER A 59 9.98 5.23 13.24
N GLU A 60 9.70 3.95 13.49
CA GLU A 60 10.69 2.86 13.46
C GLU A 60 10.69 2.13 12.11
N LEU A 61 9.88 2.59 11.14
CA LEU A 61 9.85 2.02 9.80
C LEU A 61 10.91 2.68 8.93
N GLU A 62 11.91 1.90 8.54
CA GLU A 62 12.92 2.32 7.57
C GLU A 62 12.37 2.23 6.14
N ALA A 63 12.92 3.05 5.25
CA ALA A 63 12.64 2.95 3.82
C ALA A 63 13.53 1.87 3.22
N CYS A 64 12.99 1.11 2.29
CA CYS A 64 13.78 0.22 1.45
C CYS A 64 13.72 0.68 -0.02
N TYR A 65 14.78 0.40 -0.76
CA TYR A 65 14.98 0.79 -2.14
C TYR A 65 15.20 -0.47 -2.98
N LEU A 66 14.55 -0.57 -4.13
CA LEU A 66 14.73 -1.71 -5.03
C LEU A 66 16.07 -1.58 -5.74
N ASP A 67 16.96 -2.53 -5.51
CA ASP A 67 18.10 -2.78 -6.39
C ASP A 67 17.63 -3.75 -7.48
N GLU A 68 17.38 -3.22 -8.69
CA GLU A 68 16.93 -4.01 -9.83
C GLU A 68 17.99 -5.04 -10.28
N SER A 69 19.28 -4.75 -10.05
CA SER A 69 20.38 -5.62 -10.47
C SER A 69 20.46 -6.88 -9.61
N GLU A 70 20.22 -6.74 -8.30
CA GLU A 70 20.20 -7.81 -7.32
C GLU A 70 18.78 -8.40 -7.09
N GLY A 71 17.75 -7.75 -7.63
CA GLY A 71 16.36 -8.17 -7.57
C GLY A 71 15.78 -8.18 -6.15
N MET A 72 16.26 -7.29 -5.27
CA MET A 72 15.85 -7.25 -3.86
C MET A 72 15.76 -5.82 -3.31
N TYR A 73 15.02 -5.67 -2.21
CA TYR A 73 14.90 -4.41 -1.48
C TYR A 73 15.98 -4.31 -0.40
N LEU A 74 16.75 -3.23 -0.46
CA LEU A 74 17.82 -2.91 0.50
C LEU A 74 17.45 -1.69 1.35
N THR A 75 17.89 -1.66 2.60
CA THR A 75 17.67 -0.53 3.53
C THR A 75 18.63 0.63 3.26
N ASP A 76 19.80 0.33 2.69
CA ASP A 76 20.72 1.29 2.11
C ASP A 76 20.52 1.34 0.59
N ALA A 77 20.98 2.44 -0.02
CA ALA A 77 20.90 2.65 -1.45
C ALA A 77 22.29 2.88 -2.06
N ASP A 78 23.30 2.21 -1.50
CA ASP A 78 24.71 2.34 -1.89
C ASP A 78 24.94 2.06 -3.38
N PHE A 79 24.10 1.21 -4.00
CA PHE A 79 24.11 0.93 -5.43
C PHE A 79 23.87 2.18 -6.31
N LEU A 80 23.24 3.22 -5.76
CA LEU A 80 23.04 4.50 -6.47
C LEU A 80 24.34 5.33 -6.57
N ALA A 81 25.40 4.95 -5.86
CA ALA A 81 26.71 5.59 -6.03
C ALA A 81 27.31 5.38 -7.44
N ASP A 82 26.83 4.36 -8.16
CA ASP A 82 27.28 4.03 -9.51
C ASP A 82 26.47 4.72 -10.62
N ILE A 83 25.56 5.65 -10.28
CA ILE A 83 24.83 6.46 -11.27
C ILE A 83 25.82 7.29 -12.11
N ASP A 84 25.61 7.37 -13.42
CA ASP A 84 26.44 8.20 -14.28
C ASP A 84 26.21 9.70 -14.02
N ILE A 85 27.30 10.49 -14.00
CA ILE A 85 27.21 11.94 -13.85
C ILE A 85 26.40 12.53 -15.01
N GLY A 86 25.35 13.28 -14.68
CA GLY A 86 24.45 13.87 -15.67
C GLY A 86 23.24 13.02 -16.00
N GLU A 87 23.07 11.86 -15.35
CA GLU A 87 21.89 11.03 -15.42
C GLU A 87 21.01 11.19 -14.18
N ALA A 88 19.71 11.08 -14.40
CA ALA A 88 18.71 10.92 -13.34
C ALA A 88 18.02 9.57 -13.54
N VAL A 89 17.97 8.76 -12.49
CA VAL A 89 17.37 7.42 -12.52
C VAL A 89 16.13 7.39 -11.65
N GLU A 90 15.10 6.66 -12.09
CA GLU A 90 13.94 6.37 -11.25
C GLU A 90 14.31 5.27 -10.25
N VAL A 91 13.89 5.43 -8.99
CA VAL A 91 14.16 4.49 -7.90
C VAL A 91 12.83 4.11 -7.25
N GLU A 92 12.52 2.82 -7.26
CA GLU A 92 11.37 2.32 -6.52
C GLU A 92 11.69 2.30 -5.03
N ARG A 93 10.97 3.15 -4.29
CA ARG A 93 11.05 3.22 -2.83
C ARG A 93 9.80 2.59 -2.22
N GLN A 94 10.03 1.70 -1.26
CA GLN A 94 8.98 1.13 -0.45
C GLN A 94 9.19 1.47 1.03
N TYR A 95 8.19 2.11 1.61
CA TYR A 95 7.83 1.82 3.01
C TYR A 95 6.89 0.63 2.95
N TYR A 96 6.84 -0.22 3.99
CA TYR A 96 6.04 -1.47 4.09
C TYR A 96 4.57 -1.44 3.53
N TRP A 97 4.01 -0.30 3.11
CA TRP A 97 2.78 -0.17 2.32
C TRP A 97 2.63 1.11 1.45
N LYS A 98 3.69 1.73 0.89
CA LYS A 98 3.53 2.80 -0.12
C LYS A 98 4.66 2.86 -1.15
N THR A 99 4.26 2.83 -2.43
CA THR A 99 5.06 2.92 -3.66
C THR A 99 4.86 4.29 -4.30
N THR A 100 5.62 5.28 -3.86
CA THR A 100 5.81 6.48 -4.68
C THR A 100 7.25 6.43 -5.16
N PRO A 101 7.50 6.21 -6.46
CA PRO A 101 8.85 6.23 -6.98
C PRO A 101 9.48 7.61 -6.75
N LEU A 102 10.78 7.61 -6.48
CA LEU A 102 11.60 8.82 -6.39
C LEU A 102 12.56 8.83 -7.58
N PHE A 103 13.25 9.95 -7.76
CA PHE A 103 14.35 10.07 -8.71
C PHE A 103 15.66 10.30 -7.96
N ALA A 104 16.76 9.74 -8.44
CA ALA A 104 18.08 9.95 -7.88
C ALA A 104 19.04 10.49 -8.94
N ALA A 105 19.93 11.39 -8.53
CA ALA A 105 20.98 11.94 -9.39
C ALA A 105 22.22 12.27 -8.55
N ILE A 106 23.40 12.14 -9.17
CA ILE A 106 24.66 12.64 -8.59
C ILE A 106 24.66 14.17 -8.63
N THR A 107 24.96 14.80 -7.49
CA THR A 107 24.98 16.26 -7.34
C THR A 107 26.40 16.81 -7.33
N TRP A 108 26.52 18.12 -7.53
CA TRP A 108 27.78 18.83 -7.34
C TRP A 108 27.91 19.26 -5.88
N ASP A 109 29.02 18.92 -5.24
CA ASP A 109 29.35 19.37 -3.89
C ASP A 109 29.97 20.76 -3.96
N GLU A 110 29.13 21.79 -3.84
CA GLU A 110 29.55 23.20 -3.83
C GLU A 110 30.62 23.50 -2.75
N PRO A 111 30.47 23.05 -1.48
CA PRO A 111 31.51 23.21 -0.47
C PRO A 111 32.89 22.67 -0.85
N ASN A 112 32.95 21.49 -1.47
CA ASN A 112 34.22 20.84 -1.83
C ASN A 112 34.66 21.14 -3.27
N ASN A 113 33.80 21.80 -4.05
CA ASN A 113 33.98 22.06 -5.48
C ASN A 113 34.40 20.80 -6.26
N ASP A 114 33.67 19.71 -6.00
CA ASP A 114 33.88 18.41 -6.63
C ASP A 114 32.54 17.67 -6.82
N VAL A 115 32.58 16.51 -7.45
CA VAL A 115 31.43 15.62 -7.58
C VAL A 115 31.03 15.11 -6.18
N GLY A 116 29.76 15.34 -5.82
CA GLY A 116 29.17 14.91 -4.57
C GLY A 116 28.61 13.49 -4.62
N TYR A 117 27.78 13.16 -3.64
CA TYR A 117 27.06 11.89 -3.59
C TYR A 117 25.70 12.00 -4.29
N TYR A 118 24.97 10.89 -4.41
CA TYR A 118 23.61 10.93 -4.94
C TYR A 118 22.64 11.60 -3.94
N GLU A 119 21.62 12.26 -4.48
CA GLU A 119 20.49 12.81 -3.72
C GLU A 119 19.17 12.33 -4.32
N PHE A 120 18.11 12.32 -3.50
CA PHE A 120 16.75 11.95 -3.92
C PHE A 120 15.89 13.18 -4.20
N TYR A 121 15.03 13.07 -5.20
CA TYR A 121 14.10 14.10 -5.67
C TYR A 121 12.69 13.53 -5.84
N ASP A 122 11.68 14.34 -5.55
CA ASP A 122 10.28 13.97 -5.71
C ASP A 122 9.84 13.99 -7.18
N THR A 123 10.57 14.69 -8.04
CA THR A 123 10.25 14.83 -9.46
C THR A 123 11.45 14.59 -10.36
N GLN A 124 11.19 14.04 -11.55
CA GLN A 124 12.21 13.81 -12.57
C GLN A 124 12.89 15.11 -13.00
N GLU A 125 12.12 16.19 -13.17
CA GLU A 125 12.65 17.49 -13.61
C GLU A 125 13.69 18.07 -12.63
N GLU A 126 13.45 17.94 -11.32
CA GLU A 126 14.41 18.38 -10.31
C GLU A 126 15.69 17.54 -10.32
N ALA A 127 15.56 16.22 -10.44
CA ALA A 127 16.70 15.32 -10.54
C ALA A 127 17.53 15.59 -11.81
N GLU A 128 16.88 15.72 -12.97
CA GLU A 128 17.55 16.04 -14.23
C GLU A 128 18.25 17.39 -14.18
N LYS A 129 17.65 18.39 -13.52
CA LYS A 129 18.28 19.70 -13.33
C LYS A 129 19.53 19.60 -12.46
N ALA A 130 19.48 18.82 -11.38
CA ALA A 130 20.63 18.58 -10.52
C ALA A 130 21.75 17.81 -11.25
N ALA A 131 21.38 16.77 -11.99
CA ALA A 131 22.29 15.99 -12.81
C ALA A 131 22.98 16.86 -13.89
N ALA A 132 22.20 17.65 -14.62
CA ALA A 132 22.71 18.55 -15.65
C ALA A 132 23.63 19.63 -15.06
N HIS A 133 23.31 20.16 -13.87
CA HIS A 133 24.17 21.09 -13.16
C HIS A 133 25.51 20.44 -12.80
N CYS A 134 25.50 19.24 -12.21
CA CYS A 134 26.73 18.52 -11.87
C CYS A 134 27.60 18.26 -13.11
N LYS A 135 26.99 17.79 -14.19
CA LYS A 135 27.68 17.59 -15.47
C LYS A 135 28.32 18.86 -16.00
N ALA A 136 27.60 19.99 -15.99
CA ALA A 136 28.12 21.26 -16.46
C ALA A 136 29.33 21.74 -15.62
N MET A 137 29.30 21.53 -14.31
CA MET A 137 30.40 21.88 -13.41
C MET A 137 31.63 21.00 -13.65
N VAL A 138 31.45 19.68 -13.83
CA VAL A 138 32.53 18.75 -14.19
C VAL A 138 33.17 19.13 -15.53
N GLU A 139 32.36 19.44 -16.54
CA GLU A 139 32.85 19.88 -17.86
C GLU A 139 33.60 21.21 -17.78
N ALA A 140 33.11 22.17 -16.99
CA ALA A 140 33.79 23.45 -16.76
C ALA A 140 35.14 23.26 -16.03
N ALA A 141 35.19 22.39 -15.01
CA ALA A 141 36.42 22.05 -14.29
C ALA A 141 37.45 21.36 -15.21
N ARG A 142 37.00 20.51 -16.14
CA ARG A 142 37.86 19.86 -17.14
C ARG A 142 38.36 20.82 -18.22
N GLY A 143 37.48 21.69 -18.74
CA GLY A 143 37.81 22.67 -19.78
C GLY A 143 38.70 23.83 -19.31
N GLY A 144 38.81 24.06 -18.00
CA GLY A 144 39.75 25.01 -17.41
C GLY A 144 41.21 24.56 -17.46
N ASN A 145 41.47 23.24 -17.54
CA ASN A 145 42.82 22.67 -17.51
C ASN A 145 43.52 22.59 -18.88
N GLU A 146 42.85 22.94 -19.98
CA GLU A 146 43.43 22.94 -21.34
C GLU A 146 43.94 24.31 -21.82
N LYS A 147 44.01 25.32 -20.94
CA LYS A 147 44.44 26.70 -21.29
C LYS A 147 45.71 27.19 -20.57
N GLU A 148 46.66 26.30 -20.27
CA GLU A 148 48.05 26.68 -19.96
C GLU A 148 49.02 26.31 -21.09
#